data_AF-A0A661IS55-F1
#
_entry.id   AF-A0A661IS55-F1
#
_cell.length_a   1.000
_cell.length_b   1.000
_cell.length_c   1.000
_cell.angle_alpha   90.00
_cell.angle_beta   90.00
_cell.angle_gamma   90.00
#
_symmetry.space_group_name_H-M   'P 1'
#
loop_
_entity.id
_entity.type
_entity.pdbx_description
1 polymer ?
#
loop_
_entity_poly.entity_id
_entity_poly.type
_entity_poly.pdbx_seq_one_letter_code
_entity_poly.pdbx_strand_id
1 'polypeptide(L)'
;MQLWLYIIGVSVLVVLFIVWIFFYTMEASRKKRELLAVKVEDEKDRIKAPKIIKKQEIYYQLNTHAIRLNLYPKSHFKNYIVEEIYQKIVIDNYWLEEPFHTEFYKMLQFIGSNKLWIKDPKTREIIINTRDNNDKLSKKTSMNVLALNEVLESILYGLLLDLKRRKIVNKKDIQNAILSASIYVLSKSGEIDFICQNLGVTYSDRESLRYALVDKICENILLETKNKIVKDDFLNFTSITKIYNEVLLIQINIHILFLGISPLYQQLNYYHIHQKNN
;
A
#
# COMPACT_ATOMS: atom_id res chain seq x y z
N MET A 1 38.67 -49.65 -10.26
CA MET A 1 39.39 -48.36 -10.35
C MET A 1 38.74 -47.39 -11.35
N GLN A 2 38.36 -47.83 -12.56
CA GLN A 2 37.75 -46.96 -13.59
C GLN A 2 36.40 -46.33 -13.20
N LEU A 3 35.54 -47.04 -12.45
CA LEU A 3 34.23 -46.50 -12.03
C LEU A 3 34.33 -45.30 -11.08
N TRP A 4 35.33 -45.31 -10.19
CA TRP A 4 35.58 -44.23 -9.23
C TRP A 4 36.10 -42.96 -9.91
N LEU A 5 36.93 -43.11 -10.95
CA LEU A 5 37.40 -41.98 -11.76
C LEU A 5 36.23 -41.31 -12.52
N TYR A 6 35.24 -42.09 -12.96
CA TYR A 6 34.05 -41.55 -13.63
C TYR A 6 33.16 -40.74 -12.68
N ILE A 7 32.92 -41.24 -11.46
CA ILE A 7 32.12 -40.54 -10.44
C ILE A 7 32.77 -39.22 -10.03
N ILE A 8 34.10 -39.21 -9.86
CA ILE A 8 34.86 -37.99 -9.55
C ILE A 8 34.82 -37.00 -10.73
N GLY A 9 34.91 -37.49 -11.98
CA GLY A 9 34.80 -36.63 -13.15
C GLY A 9 33.43 -35.94 -13.27
N VAL A 10 32.35 -36.67 -13.00
CA VAL A 10 30.98 -36.12 -13.04
C VAL A 10 30.75 -35.12 -11.91
N SER A 11 31.24 -35.38 -10.69
CA SER A 11 31.05 -34.44 -9.57
C SER A 11 31.78 -33.12 -9.80
N VAL A 12 32.99 -33.15 -10.39
CA VAL A 12 33.74 -31.95 -10.76
C VAL A 12 32.98 -31.13 -11.83
N LEU A 13 32.38 -31.79 -12.83
CA LEU A 13 31.57 -31.10 -13.85
C LEU A 13 30.33 -30.41 -13.26
N VAL A 14 29.65 -31.04 -12.30
CA VAL A 14 28.49 -30.42 -11.62
C VAL A 14 28.91 -29.20 -10.80
N VAL A 15 30.03 -29.27 -10.09
CA VAL A 15 30.56 -28.13 -9.33
C VAL A 15 30.92 -26.97 -10.26
N LEU A 16 31.61 -27.26 -11.38
CA LEU A 16 31.93 -26.24 -12.38
C LEU A 16 30.68 -25.58 -12.97
N PHE A 17 29.62 -26.35 -13.20
CA PHE A 17 28.35 -25.84 -13.70
C PHE A 17 27.65 -24.92 -12.69
N ILE A 18 27.64 -25.28 -11.40
CA ILE A 18 27.08 -24.44 -10.32
C ILE A 18 27.86 -23.12 -10.20
N VAL A 19 29.19 -23.17 -10.25
CA VAL A 19 30.05 -21.97 -10.23
C VAL A 19 29.75 -21.08 -11.43
N TRP A 20 29.58 -21.66 -12.61
CA TRP A 20 29.24 -20.89 -13.82
C TRP A 20 27.89 -20.18 -13.70
N ILE A 21 26.85 -20.85 -13.19
CA ILE A 21 25.53 -20.24 -12.93
C ILE A 21 25.66 -19.09 -11.91
N PHE A 22 26.45 -19.28 -10.86
CA PHE A 22 26.69 -18.24 -9.87
C PHE A 22 27.36 -16.99 -10.47
N PHE A 23 28.38 -17.17 -11.33
CA PHE A 23 29.02 -16.05 -12.02
C PHE A 23 28.06 -15.33 -12.97
N TYR A 24 27.27 -16.06 -13.75
CA TYR A 24 26.28 -15.48 -14.66
C TYR A 24 25.23 -14.62 -13.93
N THR A 25 24.72 -15.09 -12.79
CA THR A 25 23.72 -14.35 -11.99
C THR A 25 24.31 -13.11 -11.31
N MET A 26 25.59 -13.15 -10.90
CA MET A 26 26.32 -11.99 -10.38
C MET A 26 26.49 -10.90 -11.44
N GLU A 27 26.85 -11.27 -12.67
CA GLU A 27 27.07 -10.31 -13.75
C GLU A 27 25.76 -9.64 -14.20
N ALA A 28 24.66 -10.40 -14.26
CA ALA A 28 23.32 -9.86 -14.50
C ALA A 28 22.88 -8.88 -13.39
N SER A 29 23.27 -9.15 -12.14
CA SER A 29 22.98 -8.27 -11.00
C SER A 29 23.83 -6.99 -11.04
N ARG A 30 25.06 -7.05 -11.57
CA ARG A 30 25.96 -5.90 -11.72
C ARG A 30 25.44 -4.91 -12.77
N LYS A 31 25.00 -5.41 -13.93
CA LYS A 31 24.37 -4.59 -14.99
C LYS A 31 23.10 -3.87 -14.51
N LYS A 32 22.29 -4.53 -13.66
CA LYS A 32 21.11 -3.88 -13.04
C LYS A 32 21.51 -2.76 -12.08
N ARG A 33 22.59 -2.92 -11.30
CA ARG A 33 23.09 -1.88 -10.38
C ARG A 33 23.66 -0.68 -11.12
N GLU A 34 24.35 -0.90 -12.24
CA GLU A 34 24.87 0.19 -13.09
C GLU A 34 23.73 1.00 -13.74
N LEU A 35 22.68 0.33 -14.24
CA LEU A 35 21.46 0.99 -14.73
C LEU A 35 20.70 1.77 -13.67
N LEU A 36 20.71 1.30 -12.42
CA LEU A 36 20.14 2.00 -11.27
C LEU A 36 21.01 3.19 -10.83
N ALA A 37 22.34 3.06 -10.87
CA ALA A 37 23.26 4.14 -10.53
C ALA A 37 23.18 5.31 -11.53
N VAL A 38 23.11 5.02 -12.83
CA VAL A 38 22.93 6.06 -13.88
C VAL A 38 21.60 6.80 -13.72
N LYS A 39 20.51 6.09 -13.38
CA LYS A 39 19.21 6.74 -13.07
C LYS A 39 19.25 7.65 -11.84
N VAL A 40 20.03 7.27 -10.82
CA VAL A 40 20.17 8.05 -9.58
C VAL A 40 21.08 9.27 -9.78
N GLU A 41 22.08 9.19 -10.66
CA GLU A 41 22.92 10.33 -11.05
C GLU A 41 22.14 11.36 -11.89
N ASP A 42 21.32 10.92 -12.84
CA ASP A 42 20.38 11.78 -13.58
C ASP A 42 19.33 12.46 -12.67
N GLU A 43 19.02 11.86 -11.52
CA GLU A 43 18.12 12.42 -10.52
C GLU A 43 18.82 13.43 -9.58
N LYS A 44 20.11 13.21 -9.26
CA LYS A 44 20.88 14.12 -8.41
C LYS A 44 21.21 15.45 -9.09
N ASP A 45 21.50 15.44 -10.39
CA ASP A 45 21.74 16.68 -11.14
C ASP A 45 20.47 17.53 -11.37
N ARG A 46 19.28 16.97 -11.12
CA ARG A 46 18.00 17.71 -11.14
C ARG A 46 17.65 18.40 -9.83
N ILE A 47 18.38 18.17 -8.74
CA ILE A 47 18.13 18.81 -7.44
C ILE A 47 19.11 19.99 -7.24
N LYS A 48 18.94 21.04 -8.05
CA LYS A 48 19.29 22.41 -7.66
C LYS A 48 18.00 23.15 -7.35
N ALA A 49 17.74 23.40 -6.07
CA ALA A 49 16.60 24.20 -5.60
C ALA A 49 16.79 25.71 -5.89
N PRO A 50 15.74 26.53 -5.86
CA PRO A 50 14.59 26.51 -6.76
C PRO A 50 14.38 27.90 -7.42
N LYS A 51 14.14 27.96 -8.73
CA LYS A 51 13.34 29.07 -9.29
C LYS A 51 11.89 28.68 -9.11
N ILE A 52 11.13 29.49 -8.38
CA ILE A 52 9.67 29.39 -8.26
C ILE A 52 9.09 29.61 -9.65
N ILE A 53 8.97 28.54 -10.43
CA ILE A 53 8.16 28.51 -11.64
C ILE A 53 6.76 28.20 -11.13
N LYS A 54 5.84 29.17 -11.28
CA LYS A 54 4.40 28.93 -11.09
C LYS A 54 4.05 27.65 -11.85
N LYS A 55 3.68 26.61 -11.09
CA LYS A 55 3.32 25.29 -11.62
C LYS A 55 2.11 25.50 -12.52
N GLN A 56 2.31 25.45 -13.83
CA GLN A 56 1.20 25.49 -14.78
C GLN A 56 0.27 24.31 -14.48
N GLU A 57 -1.02 24.60 -14.35
CA GLU A 57 -2.07 23.60 -14.22
C GLU A 57 -2.07 22.77 -15.52
N ILE A 58 -1.61 21.51 -15.43
CA ILE A 58 -1.60 20.61 -16.57
C ILE A 58 -3.01 20.00 -16.67
N TYR A 59 -3.82 20.54 -17.57
CA TYR A 59 -5.06 19.91 -18.03
C TYR A 59 -4.71 18.93 -19.16
N TYR A 60 -4.85 17.62 -18.92
CA TYR A 60 -4.69 16.63 -19.98
C TYR A 60 -5.97 16.57 -20.82
N GLN A 61 -6.02 17.33 -21.92
CA GLN A 61 -7.01 17.12 -22.98
C GLN A 61 -6.42 16.13 -24.00
N LEU A 62 -6.75 14.85 -23.88
CA LEU A 62 -6.47 13.87 -24.92
C LEU A 62 -7.42 14.14 -26.10
N ASN A 63 -6.86 14.60 -27.22
CA ASN A 63 -7.58 14.91 -28.45
C ASN A 63 -7.91 13.63 -29.25
N THR A 64 -8.70 12.72 -28.66
CA THR A 64 -9.38 11.65 -29.40
C THR A 64 -10.86 11.98 -29.45
N HIS A 65 -11.46 11.98 -30.65
CA HIS A 65 -12.75 12.60 -30.97
C HIS A 65 -14.01 12.03 -30.26
N ALA A 66 -13.90 11.32 -29.13
CA ALA A 66 -15.07 10.79 -28.44
C ALA A 66 -14.99 10.63 -26.91
N ILE A 67 -13.87 10.88 -26.23
CA ILE A 67 -13.80 10.61 -24.77
C ILE A 67 -13.08 11.76 -24.04
N ARG A 68 -13.85 12.63 -23.39
CA ARG A 68 -13.33 13.60 -22.41
C ARG A 68 -13.11 12.86 -21.08
N LEU A 69 -11.87 12.47 -20.78
CA LEU A 69 -11.49 11.95 -19.46
C LEU A 69 -11.16 13.13 -18.54
N ASN A 70 -12.06 13.46 -17.61
CA ASN A 70 -11.81 14.47 -16.58
C ASN A 70 -11.12 13.82 -15.38
N LEU A 71 -9.79 13.69 -15.43
CA LEU A 71 -9.02 13.19 -14.28
C LEU A 71 -8.81 14.30 -13.24
N TYR A 72 -9.01 13.99 -11.96
CA TYR A 72 -8.63 14.90 -10.89
C TYR A 72 -7.10 15.06 -10.86
N PRO A 73 -6.59 16.30 -10.68
CA PRO A 73 -5.16 16.53 -10.62
C PRO A 73 -4.57 15.92 -9.35
N LYS A 74 -3.47 15.18 -9.51
CA LYS A 74 -2.80 14.50 -8.40
C LYS A 74 -2.25 15.44 -7.32
N SER A 75 -2.01 16.71 -7.67
CA SER A 75 -1.59 17.77 -6.74
C SER A 75 -2.62 18.09 -5.65
N HIS A 76 -3.84 17.56 -5.75
CA HIS A 76 -4.84 17.68 -4.68
C HIS A 76 -4.54 16.78 -3.48
N PHE A 77 -3.66 15.77 -3.63
CA PHE A 77 -3.23 14.94 -2.50
C PHE A 77 -2.10 15.62 -1.75
N LYS A 78 -2.28 15.83 -0.44
CA LYS A 78 -1.22 16.34 0.46
C LYS A 78 -0.23 15.24 0.89
N ASN A 79 -0.64 13.98 0.77
CA ASN A 79 0.12 12.81 1.16
C ASN A 79 0.71 12.16 -0.10
N TYR A 80 2.04 12.11 -0.18
CA TYR A 80 2.77 11.58 -1.34
C TYR A 80 2.43 10.11 -1.64
N ILE A 81 2.26 9.27 -0.61
CA ILE A 81 1.91 7.84 -0.80
C ILE A 81 0.53 7.74 -1.44
N VAL A 82 -0.42 8.58 -1.03
CA VAL A 82 -1.76 8.60 -1.62
C VAL A 82 -1.73 9.15 -3.06
N GLU A 83 -0.88 10.15 -3.33
CA GLU A 83 -0.62 10.62 -4.70
C GLU A 83 -0.09 9.48 -5.58
N GLU A 84 0.84 8.69 -5.05
CA GLU A 84 1.45 7.56 -5.75
C GLU A 84 0.43 6.42 -6.00
N ILE A 85 -0.41 6.10 -5.02
CA ILE A 85 -1.53 5.16 -5.21
C ILE A 85 -2.42 5.66 -6.35
N TYR A 86 -2.83 6.92 -6.34
CA TYR A 86 -3.69 7.47 -7.38
C TYR A 86 -3.01 7.47 -8.77
N GLN A 87 -1.72 7.81 -8.84
CA GLN A 87 -0.95 7.74 -10.08
C GLN A 87 -0.93 6.31 -10.63
N LYS A 88 -0.52 5.32 -9.81
CA LYS A 88 -0.39 3.92 -10.23
C LYS A 88 -1.74 3.29 -10.57
N ILE A 89 -2.78 3.58 -9.80
CA ILE A 89 -4.09 2.94 -9.96
C ILE A 89 -4.90 3.63 -11.03
N VAL A 90 -4.94 4.98 -11.06
CA VAL A 90 -5.84 5.74 -11.94
C VAL A 90 -5.12 6.26 -13.18
N ILE A 91 -4.03 7.00 -13.00
CA ILE A 91 -3.39 7.71 -14.12
C ILE A 91 -2.68 6.75 -15.06
N ASP A 92 -1.95 5.77 -14.52
CA ASP A 92 -1.21 4.78 -15.30
C ASP A 92 -2.14 3.73 -15.94
N ASN A 93 -3.41 3.68 -15.52
CA ASN A 93 -4.43 2.76 -16.00
C ASN A 93 -5.65 3.53 -16.51
N TYR A 94 -5.50 4.21 -17.66
CA TYR A 94 -6.49 5.01 -18.41
C TYR A 94 -7.84 4.32 -18.75
N TRP A 95 -8.15 3.17 -18.17
CA TRP A 95 -9.30 2.31 -18.43
C TRP A 95 -10.26 2.21 -17.23
N LEU A 96 -10.14 3.12 -16.25
CA LEU A 96 -11.06 3.21 -15.12
C LEU A 96 -12.23 4.14 -15.46
N GLU A 97 -13.43 3.63 -15.24
CA GLU A 97 -14.69 4.25 -15.66
C GLU A 97 -15.41 4.87 -14.44
N GLU A 98 -16.21 5.90 -14.68
CA GLU A 98 -17.13 6.38 -13.64
C GLU A 98 -18.22 5.34 -13.36
N PRO A 99 -18.73 5.24 -12.12
CA PRO A 99 -18.48 6.08 -10.93
C PRO A 99 -17.24 5.70 -10.10
N PHE A 100 -16.47 4.68 -10.49
CA PHE A 100 -15.36 4.17 -9.68
C PHE A 100 -14.31 5.27 -9.41
N HIS A 101 -13.97 6.04 -10.44
CA HIS A 101 -12.90 7.03 -10.34
C HIS A 101 -13.20 8.11 -9.30
N THR A 102 -14.41 8.68 -9.33
CA THR A 102 -14.85 9.67 -8.35
C THR A 102 -14.85 9.11 -6.92
N GLU A 103 -15.38 7.91 -6.70
CA GLU A 103 -15.45 7.35 -5.34
C GLU A 103 -14.07 6.95 -4.82
N PHE A 104 -13.22 6.36 -5.68
CA PHE A 104 -11.85 6.03 -5.32
C PHE A 104 -11.04 7.29 -4.97
N TYR A 105 -11.22 8.38 -5.73
CA TYR A 105 -10.59 9.67 -5.44
C TYR A 105 -11.00 10.24 -4.07
N LYS A 106 -12.30 10.28 -3.76
CA LYS A 106 -12.79 10.77 -2.46
C LYS A 106 -12.26 9.95 -1.30
N MET A 107 -12.26 8.62 -1.44
CA MET A 107 -11.72 7.72 -0.44
C MET A 107 -10.22 7.96 -0.21
N LEU A 108 -9.44 8.12 -1.28
CA LEU A 108 -8.03 8.47 -1.17
C LEU A 108 -7.81 9.83 -0.53
N GLN A 109 -8.62 10.85 -0.84
CA GLN A 109 -8.53 12.15 -0.17
C GLN A 109 -8.79 12.02 1.34
N PHE A 110 -9.82 11.25 1.72
CA PHE A 110 -10.14 10.98 3.11
C PHE A 110 -8.97 10.28 3.81
N ILE A 111 -8.40 9.23 3.22
CA ILE A 111 -7.24 8.53 3.79
C ILE A 111 -6.02 9.44 3.87
N GLY A 112 -5.74 10.23 2.83
CA GLY A 112 -4.56 11.10 2.78
C GLY A 112 -4.63 12.30 3.73
N SER A 113 -5.84 12.71 4.10
CA SER A 113 -6.07 13.83 5.02
C SER A 113 -6.04 13.41 6.49
N ASN A 114 -6.21 12.11 6.77
CA ASN A 114 -6.26 11.55 8.11
C ASN A 114 -5.02 10.69 8.39
N LYS A 115 -4.49 10.74 9.62
CA LYS A 115 -3.31 9.95 10.02
C LYS A 115 -3.73 8.57 10.55
N LEU A 116 -4.40 7.81 9.70
CA LEU A 116 -4.96 6.51 10.06
C LEU A 116 -3.89 5.43 10.18
N TRP A 117 -4.07 4.53 11.14
CA TRP A 117 -3.13 3.43 11.41
C TRP A 117 -3.82 2.08 11.52
N ILE A 118 -3.01 1.03 11.46
CA ILE A 118 -3.38 -0.37 11.67
C ILE A 118 -2.56 -0.91 12.85
N LYS A 119 -3.23 -1.53 13.83
CA LYS A 119 -2.56 -2.19 14.96
C LYS A 119 -1.90 -3.47 14.46
N ASP A 120 -0.65 -3.70 14.84
CA ASP A 120 -0.06 -5.03 14.69
C ASP A 120 -0.83 -6.02 15.59
N PRO A 121 -1.46 -7.07 15.03
CA PRO A 121 -2.23 -8.04 15.80
C PRO A 121 -1.37 -8.84 16.80
N LYS A 122 -0.05 -8.91 16.61
CA LYS A 122 0.87 -9.65 17.50
C LYS A 122 1.38 -8.80 18.66
N THR A 123 1.18 -7.49 18.63
CA THR A 123 1.79 -6.59 19.62
C THR A 123 0.92 -6.41 20.86
N ARG A 124 1.55 -6.63 22.03
CA ARG A 124 0.94 -6.31 23.32
C ARG A 124 0.93 -4.80 23.52
N GLU A 125 -0.22 -4.29 23.95
CA GLU A 125 -0.39 -2.89 24.28
C GLU A 125 0.17 -2.60 25.67
N ILE A 126 1.05 -1.61 25.77
CA ILE A 126 1.62 -1.14 27.03
C ILE A 126 1.00 0.22 27.32
N ILE A 127 0.27 0.32 28.43
CA ILE A 127 -0.34 1.56 28.90
C ILE A 127 0.45 2.04 30.11
N ILE A 128 1.10 3.19 29.98
CA ILE A 128 1.83 3.87 31.03
C ILE A 128 0.98 5.05 31.51
N ASN A 129 0.56 5.01 32.76
CA ASN A 129 -0.09 6.15 33.40
C ASN A 129 0.96 6.91 34.20
N THR A 130 1.29 8.13 33.80
CA THR A 130 2.18 9.04 34.54
C THR A 130 1.36 10.17 35.15
N ARG A 131 1.63 10.49 36.42
CA ARG A 131 1.09 11.70 37.06
C ARG A 131 2.16 12.78 37.02
N ASP A 132 1.78 14.00 36.64
CA ASP A 132 2.67 15.15 36.74
C ASP A 132 2.76 15.69 38.19
N ASN A 133 3.62 16.69 38.40
CA ASN A 133 3.77 17.33 39.71
C ASN A 133 2.50 18.10 40.17
N ASN A 134 1.52 18.28 39.29
CA ASN A 134 0.21 18.89 39.57
C ASN A 134 -0.90 17.83 39.67
N ASP A 135 -0.54 16.56 39.86
CA ASP A 135 -1.43 15.39 39.94
C ASP A 135 -2.31 15.16 38.68
N LYS A 136 -1.92 15.73 37.54
CA LYS A 136 -2.60 15.47 36.25
C LYS A 136 -2.19 14.12 35.72
N LEU A 137 -3.18 13.26 35.49
CA LEU A 137 -2.97 11.95 34.90
C LEU A 137 -2.75 12.07 33.38
N SER A 138 -1.61 11.58 32.91
CA SER A 138 -1.27 11.44 31.50
C SER A 138 -1.14 9.96 31.15
N LYS A 139 -1.88 9.53 30.13
CA LYS A 139 -1.89 8.15 29.66
C LYS A 139 -1.08 8.07 28.37
N LYS A 140 0.01 7.30 28.38
CA LYS A 140 0.82 6.99 27.20
C LYS A 140 0.60 5.54 26.82
N THR A 141 0.28 5.29 25.55
CA THR A 141 0.11 3.94 25.03
C THR A 141 1.23 3.64 24.04
N SER A 142 1.89 2.49 24.22
CA SER A 142 2.92 1.98 23.32
C SER A 142 2.46 0.66 22.70
N MET A 143 2.46 0.60 21.37
CA MET A 143 2.17 -0.59 20.57
C MET A 143 2.78 -0.45 19.18
N ASN A 144 3.01 -1.55 18.46
CA ASN A 144 3.43 -1.47 17.07
C ASN A 144 2.23 -1.12 16.19
N VAL A 145 2.36 -0.03 15.44
CA VAL A 145 1.37 0.46 14.48
C VAL A 145 2.01 0.68 13.13
N LEU A 146 1.22 0.41 12.09
CA LEU A 146 1.57 0.60 10.69
C LEU A 146 0.70 1.72 10.11
N ALA A 147 1.26 2.53 9.21
CA ALA A 147 0.51 3.58 8.55
C ALA A 147 -0.46 2.96 7.52
N LEU A 148 -1.75 3.33 7.59
CA LEU A 148 -2.78 2.69 6.77
C LEU A 148 -2.55 2.92 5.27
N ASN A 149 -2.08 4.10 4.88
CA ASN A 149 -1.75 4.46 3.50
C ASN A 149 -0.61 3.60 2.92
N GLU A 150 0.42 3.30 3.71
CA GLU A 150 1.55 2.43 3.30
C GLU A 150 1.09 0.97 3.13
N VAL A 151 0.27 0.49 4.05
CA VAL A 151 -0.36 -0.84 3.98
C VAL A 151 -1.27 -0.92 2.75
N LEU A 152 -2.09 0.11 2.52
CA LEU A 152 -2.99 0.18 1.37
C LEU A 152 -2.22 0.14 0.06
N GLU A 153 -1.15 0.94 -0.09
CA GLU A 153 -0.32 0.93 -1.29
C GLU A 153 0.22 -0.48 -1.59
N SER A 154 0.80 -1.12 -0.57
CA SER A 154 1.41 -2.44 -0.70
C SER A 154 0.38 -3.50 -1.11
N ILE A 155 -0.82 -3.44 -0.53
CA ILE A 155 -1.93 -4.36 -0.86
C ILE A 155 -2.44 -4.13 -2.28
N LEU A 156 -2.65 -2.87 -2.67
CA LEU A 156 -3.13 -2.56 -4.02
C LEU A 156 -2.10 -2.98 -5.08
N TYR A 157 -0.81 -2.81 -4.82
CA TYR A 157 0.24 -3.29 -5.71
C TYR A 157 0.26 -4.82 -5.80
N GLY A 158 0.23 -5.51 -4.65
CA GLY A 158 0.17 -6.98 -4.59
C GLY A 158 -1.08 -7.54 -5.30
N LEU A 159 -2.22 -6.87 -5.13
CA LEU A 159 -3.47 -7.21 -5.80
C LEU A 159 -3.35 -7.04 -7.30
N LEU A 160 -2.87 -5.89 -7.80
CA LEU A 160 -2.69 -5.69 -9.24
C LEU A 160 -1.76 -6.73 -9.87
N LEU A 161 -0.69 -7.12 -9.19
CA LEU A 161 0.20 -8.18 -9.66
C LEU A 161 -0.52 -9.54 -9.71
N ASP A 162 -1.30 -9.88 -8.68
CA ASP A 162 -2.08 -11.12 -8.67
C ASP A 162 -3.14 -11.13 -9.77
N LEU A 163 -3.84 -10.01 -9.97
CA LEU A 163 -4.86 -9.87 -11.02
C LEU A 163 -4.25 -10.00 -12.43
N LYS A 164 -3.09 -9.39 -12.66
CA LYS A 164 -2.32 -9.55 -13.91
C LYS A 164 -1.89 -11.00 -14.12
N ARG A 165 -1.41 -11.67 -13.07
CA ARG A 165 -1.00 -13.08 -13.13
C ARG A 165 -2.18 -14.01 -13.47
N ARG A 166 -3.36 -13.75 -12.91
CA ARG A 166 -4.59 -14.50 -13.17
C ARG A 166 -5.21 -14.22 -14.55
N LYS A 167 -4.62 -13.30 -15.33
CA LYS A 167 -5.13 -12.86 -16.64
C LYS A 167 -6.58 -12.39 -16.58
N ILE A 168 -6.96 -11.72 -15.50
CA ILE A 168 -8.29 -11.11 -15.40
C ILE A 168 -8.30 -9.92 -16.34
N VAL A 169 -9.20 -9.97 -17.32
CA VAL A 169 -9.31 -8.93 -18.36
C VAL A 169 -10.49 -8.00 -18.08
N ASN A 170 -11.47 -8.45 -17.28
CA ASN A 170 -12.67 -7.65 -17.04
C ASN A 170 -12.36 -6.44 -16.15
N LYS A 171 -12.55 -5.25 -16.74
CA LYS A 171 -12.26 -3.98 -16.09
C LYS A 171 -13.06 -3.75 -14.83
N LYS A 172 -14.34 -4.13 -14.86
CA LYS A 172 -15.27 -3.98 -13.73
C LYS A 172 -14.85 -4.84 -12.55
N ASP A 173 -14.36 -6.06 -12.80
CA ASP A 173 -13.93 -6.95 -11.74
C ASP A 173 -12.66 -6.43 -11.06
N ILE A 174 -11.75 -5.80 -11.81
CA ILE A 174 -10.55 -5.17 -11.27
C ILE A 174 -10.90 -3.94 -10.43
N GLN A 175 -11.80 -3.08 -10.92
CA GLN A 175 -12.33 -1.94 -10.16
C GLN A 175 -12.98 -2.39 -8.85
N ASN A 176 -13.81 -3.43 -8.90
CA ASN A 176 -14.45 -3.99 -7.72
C ASN A 176 -13.42 -4.55 -6.74
N ALA A 177 -12.42 -5.28 -7.22
CA ALA A 177 -11.36 -5.82 -6.37
C ALA A 177 -10.55 -4.71 -5.67
N ILE A 178 -10.26 -3.60 -6.37
CA ILE A 178 -9.56 -2.44 -5.80
C ILE A 178 -10.40 -1.77 -4.71
N LEU A 179 -11.70 -1.54 -4.94
CA LEU A 179 -12.60 -0.99 -3.92
C LEU A 179 -12.74 -1.94 -2.73
N SER A 180 -12.95 -3.23 -2.98
CA SER A 180 -13.01 -4.25 -1.93
C SER A 180 -11.76 -4.24 -1.07
N ALA A 181 -10.58 -4.19 -1.68
CA ALA A 181 -9.31 -4.18 -0.95
C ALA A 181 -9.17 -2.92 -0.10
N SER A 182 -9.51 -1.77 -0.67
CA SER A 182 -9.40 -0.48 0.02
C SER A 182 -10.35 -0.39 1.21
N ILE A 183 -11.59 -0.83 1.03
CA ILE A 183 -12.61 -0.84 2.10
C ILE A 183 -12.27 -1.88 3.15
N TYR A 184 -11.72 -3.04 2.75
CA TYR A 184 -11.22 -4.03 3.68
C TYR A 184 -10.12 -3.46 4.56
N VAL A 185 -9.10 -2.80 3.98
CA VAL A 185 -8.02 -2.16 4.73
C VAL A 185 -8.54 -1.08 5.67
N LEU A 186 -9.46 -0.22 5.22
CA LEU A 186 -10.15 0.77 6.06
C LEU A 186 -10.85 0.13 7.25
N SER A 187 -11.57 -0.99 7.04
CA SER A 187 -12.27 -1.71 8.10
C SER A 187 -11.34 -2.30 9.16
N LYS A 188 -10.03 -2.41 8.88
CA LYS A 188 -9.00 -2.89 9.80
C LYS A 188 -8.25 -1.77 10.52
N SER A 189 -8.60 -0.51 10.27
CA SER A 189 -8.00 0.63 10.95
C SER A 189 -8.23 0.57 12.46
N GLY A 190 -7.24 0.99 13.23
CA GLY A 190 -7.36 1.18 14.68
C GLY A 190 -8.29 2.34 15.06
N GLU A 191 -8.62 3.23 14.12
CA GLU A 191 -9.46 4.42 14.33
C GLU A 191 -10.82 4.29 13.63
N ILE A 192 -11.36 3.07 13.59
CA ILE A 192 -12.59 2.78 12.85
C ILE A 192 -13.79 3.62 13.30
N ASP A 193 -13.90 3.91 14.60
CA ASP A 193 -14.99 4.72 15.15
C ASP A 193 -14.89 6.18 14.68
N PHE A 194 -13.67 6.74 14.64
CA PHE A 194 -13.41 8.06 14.09
C PHE A 194 -13.74 8.11 12.59
N ILE A 195 -13.38 7.06 11.84
CA ILE A 195 -13.74 6.95 10.42
C ILE A 195 -15.26 6.96 10.24
N CYS A 196 -15.97 6.15 11.03
CA CYS A 196 -17.43 6.05 10.94
C CYS A 196 -18.12 7.37 11.32
N GLN A 197 -17.65 8.06 12.35
CA GLN A 197 -18.18 9.38 12.74
C GLN A 197 -18.01 10.41 11.62
N ASN A 198 -16.83 10.51 11.01
CA ASN A 198 -16.59 11.47 9.93
C ASN A 198 -17.40 11.15 8.66
N LEU A 199 -17.62 9.87 8.38
CA LEU A 199 -18.40 9.44 7.23
C LEU A 199 -19.92 9.42 7.50
N GLY A 200 -20.35 9.62 8.76
CA GLY A 200 -21.76 9.51 9.15
C GLY A 200 -22.29 8.07 9.02
N VAL A 201 -21.43 7.08 9.30
CA VAL A 201 -21.72 5.66 9.20
C VAL A 201 -22.07 5.10 10.58
N THR A 202 -23.19 4.40 10.67
CA THR A 202 -23.58 3.62 11.85
C THR A 202 -23.51 2.13 11.53
N TYR A 203 -22.99 1.33 12.45
CA TYR A 203 -22.86 -0.12 12.29
C TYR A 203 -23.19 -0.85 13.60
N SER A 204 -23.80 -2.03 13.52
CA SER A 204 -24.19 -2.83 14.69
C SER A 204 -23.07 -3.75 15.18
N ASP A 205 -22.25 -4.22 14.25
CA ASP A 205 -21.22 -5.23 14.45
C ASP A 205 -20.15 -5.14 13.35
N ARG A 206 -19.03 -5.85 13.51
CA ARG A 206 -17.92 -5.83 12.54
C ARG A 206 -18.28 -6.41 11.17
N GLU A 207 -19.32 -7.21 11.07
CA GLU A 207 -19.76 -7.80 9.81
C GLU A 207 -20.55 -6.77 9.00
N SER A 208 -21.48 -6.07 9.64
CA SER A 208 -22.26 -4.96 9.08
C SER A 208 -21.42 -3.72 8.73
N LEU A 209 -20.29 -3.51 9.42
CA LEU A 209 -19.38 -2.38 9.18
C LEU A 209 -18.96 -2.27 7.71
N ARG A 210 -18.58 -3.40 7.07
CA ARG A 210 -18.12 -3.39 5.68
C ARG A 210 -19.24 -2.97 4.73
N TYR A 211 -20.45 -3.48 4.95
CA TYR A 211 -21.63 -3.09 4.18
C TYR A 211 -21.89 -1.59 4.32
N ALA A 212 -21.84 -1.06 5.55
CA ALA A 212 -22.10 0.35 5.82
C ALA A 212 -21.02 1.27 5.20
N LEU A 213 -19.74 0.85 5.25
CA LEU A 213 -18.64 1.56 4.58
C LEU A 213 -18.79 1.53 3.06
N VAL A 214 -19.12 0.39 2.46
CA VAL A 214 -19.39 0.31 1.01
C VAL A 214 -20.53 1.22 0.64
N ASP A 215 -21.62 1.20 1.40
CA ASP A 215 -22.80 1.96 1.03
C ASP A 215 -22.53 3.47 1.02
N LYS A 216 -21.70 3.93 1.97
CA LYS A 216 -21.33 5.34 2.10
C LYS A 216 -20.19 5.79 1.17
N ILE A 217 -19.15 4.98 1.02
CA ILE A 217 -18.00 5.32 0.16
C ILE A 217 -18.37 5.17 -1.31
N CYS A 218 -19.18 4.17 -1.64
CA CYS A 218 -19.58 3.87 -3.01
C CYS A 218 -21.00 4.36 -3.31
N GLU A 219 -21.38 5.55 -2.83
CA GLU A 219 -22.76 6.07 -2.91
C GLU A 219 -23.33 6.02 -4.33
N ASN A 220 -22.53 6.41 -5.34
CA ASN A 220 -22.96 6.43 -6.74
C ASN A 220 -22.80 5.10 -7.50
N ILE A 221 -22.35 4.03 -6.83
CA ILE A 221 -22.19 2.70 -7.43
C ILE A 221 -23.51 1.92 -7.34
N LEU A 222 -23.89 1.22 -8.42
CA LEU A 222 -25.07 0.36 -8.45
C LEU A 222 -25.05 -0.71 -7.33
N LEU A 223 -26.20 -1.00 -6.74
CA LEU A 223 -26.34 -1.95 -5.63
C LEU A 223 -25.80 -3.35 -5.95
N GLU A 224 -25.99 -3.84 -7.17
CA GLU A 224 -25.43 -5.13 -7.60
C GLU A 224 -23.91 -5.16 -7.52
N THR A 225 -23.27 -4.05 -7.89
CA THR A 225 -21.82 -3.88 -7.81
C THR A 225 -21.36 -3.73 -6.36
N LYS A 226 -22.10 -2.96 -5.53
CA LYS A 226 -21.83 -2.88 -4.08
C LYS A 226 -21.86 -4.26 -3.43
N ASN A 227 -22.83 -5.11 -3.78
CA ASN A 227 -22.92 -6.48 -3.28
C ASN A 227 -21.71 -7.32 -3.69
N LYS A 228 -21.17 -7.16 -4.91
CA LYS A 228 -19.94 -7.83 -5.35
C LYS A 228 -18.68 -7.33 -4.63
N ILE A 229 -18.70 -6.09 -4.17
CA ILE A 229 -17.60 -5.51 -3.39
C ILE A 229 -17.55 -6.13 -1.98
N VAL A 230 -18.71 -6.39 -1.38
CA VAL A 230 -18.79 -6.94 -0.01
C VAL A 230 -18.75 -8.46 0.04
N LYS A 231 -19.39 -9.15 -0.91
CA LYS A 231 -19.53 -10.61 -0.89
C LYS A 231 -18.18 -11.31 -1.10
N ASP A 232 -18.04 -12.44 -0.41
CA ASP A 232 -16.87 -13.33 -0.46
C ASP A 232 -16.78 -14.15 -1.77
N ASP A 233 -17.44 -13.71 -2.85
CA ASP A 233 -17.40 -14.40 -4.13
C ASP A 233 -15.95 -14.42 -4.67
N PHE A 234 -15.61 -15.60 -5.20
CA PHE A 234 -14.34 -16.30 -5.45
C PHE A 234 -13.04 -15.52 -5.79
N LEU A 235 -13.09 -14.22 -6.00
CA LEU A 235 -11.97 -13.42 -6.49
C LEU A 235 -11.53 -12.29 -5.56
N ASN A 236 -12.46 -11.74 -4.78
CA ASN A 236 -12.16 -10.56 -3.97
C ASN A 236 -11.62 -10.97 -2.61
N PHE A 237 -12.41 -11.61 -1.77
CA PHE A 237 -12.11 -11.56 -0.34
C PHE A 237 -10.98 -12.47 0.16
N THR A 238 -10.95 -13.73 -0.30
CA THR A 238 -9.90 -14.68 0.10
C THR A 238 -8.53 -14.24 -0.40
N SER A 239 -8.45 -13.74 -1.64
CA SER A 239 -7.21 -13.22 -2.24
C SER A 239 -6.76 -11.95 -1.51
N ILE A 240 -7.67 -11.00 -1.27
CA ILE A 240 -7.38 -9.76 -0.54
C ILE A 240 -6.90 -10.07 0.88
N THR A 241 -7.57 -10.98 1.60
CA THR A 241 -7.19 -11.36 2.97
C THR A 241 -5.82 -12.02 2.99
N LYS A 242 -5.51 -12.88 2.01
CA LYS A 242 -4.20 -13.49 1.88
C LYS A 242 -3.11 -12.44 1.64
N ILE A 243 -3.32 -11.55 0.67
CA ILE A 243 -2.37 -10.46 0.35
C ILE A 243 -2.19 -9.53 1.54
N TYR A 244 -3.28 -9.17 2.23
CA TYR A 244 -3.25 -8.36 3.44
C TYR A 244 -2.36 -8.99 4.52
N ASN A 245 -2.56 -10.28 4.80
CA ASN A 245 -1.75 -10.98 5.80
C ASN A 245 -0.27 -11.08 5.39
N GLU A 246 0.01 -11.34 4.11
CA GLU A 246 1.39 -11.38 3.58
C GLU A 246 2.07 -10.00 3.70
N VAL A 247 1.36 -8.93 3.33
CA VAL A 247 1.87 -7.54 3.45
C VAL A 247 2.14 -7.21 4.91
N LEU A 248 1.22 -7.52 5.83
CA LEU A 248 1.45 -7.29 7.25
C LEU A 248 2.68 -8.04 7.77
N LEU A 249 2.84 -9.31 7.40
CA LEU A 249 4.01 -10.10 7.81
C LEU A 249 5.31 -9.50 7.29
N ILE A 250 5.34 -9.04 6.04
CA ILE A 250 6.52 -8.38 5.45
C ILE A 250 6.82 -7.07 6.19
N GLN A 251 5.80 -6.24 6.44
CA GLN A 251 5.98 -4.95 7.11
C GLN A 251 6.42 -5.11 8.57
N ILE A 252 5.91 -6.12 9.29
CA ILE A 252 6.32 -6.46 10.65
C ILE A 252 7.77 -6.97 10.65
N ASN A 253 8.13 -7.87 9.75
CA ASN A 253 9.47 -8.46 9.74
C ASN A 253 10.55 -7.50 9.23
N ILE A 254 10.18 -6.53 8.39
CA ILE A 254 11.08 -5.48 7.89
C ILE A 254 10.74 -4.14 8.58
N HIS A 255 10.85 -4.15 9.90
CA HIS A 255 10.54 -3.01 10.79
C HIS A 255 11.17 -1.68 10.35
N ILE A 256 12.34 -1.71 9.68
CA ILE A 256 13.14 -0.54 9.32
C ILE A 256 12.47 0.33 8.25
N LEU A 257 11.53 -0.19 7.47
CA LEU A 257 10.96 0.52 6.32
C LEU A 257 9.64 1.26 6.59
N PHE A 258 8.94 0.97 7.70
CA PHE A 258 7.51 1.35 7.86
C PHE A 258 7.18 2.05 9.18
N LEU A 259 8.20 2.52 9.91
CA LEU A 259 8.00 3.40 11.06
C LEU A 259 7.72 4.79 10.50
N GLY A 260 6.45 5.03 10.19
CA GLY A 260 6.05 6.25 9.52
C GLY A 260 6.65 7.48 10.21
N ILE A 261 7.18 8.38 9.39
CA ILE A 261 7.91 9.59 9.79
C ILE A 261 7.03 10.55 10.63
N SER A 262 5.72 10.30 10.66
CA SER A 262 4.76 11.06 11.45
C SER A 262 5.02 10.92 12.96
N PRO A 263 5.07 12.05 13.71
CA PRO A 263 5.21 12.05 15.16
C PRO A 263 4.17 11.19 15.89
N LEU A 264 2.96 11.05 15.33
CA LEU A 264 1.89 10.20 15.87
C LEU A 264 2.32 8.72 15.94
N TYR A 265 2.90 8.20 14.85
CA TYR A 265 3.33 6.81 14.81
C TYR A 265 4.57 6.58 15.68
N GLN A 266 5.46 7.57 15.80
CA GLN A 266 6.58 7.50 16.74
C GLN A 266 6.13 7.47 18.20
N GLN A 267 5.07 8.21 18.56
CA GLN A 267 4.50 8.17 19.90
C GLN A 267 3.90 6.81 20.24
N LEU A 268 3.22 6.18 19.28
CA LEU A 268 2.65 4.84 19.44
C LEU A 268 3.76 3.77 19.43
N ASN A 269 4.74 3.89 18.54
CA ASN A 269 5.89 2.98 18.37
C ASN A 269 7.06 3.38 19.28
N TYR A 270 6.91 3.22 20.60
CA TYR A 270 7.91 3.65 21.58
C TYR A 270 9.28 2.93 21.49
N TYR A 271 9.38 1.88 20.66
CA TYR A 271 10.58 1.04 20.49
C TYR A 271 11.81 1.77 19.94
N HIS A 272 11.66 2.90 19.24
CA HIS A 272 12.82 3.58 18.61
C HIS A 272 13.59 4.57 19.50
N ILE A 273 13.06 4.96 20.65
CA ILE A 273 13.70 5.98 21.50
C ILE A 273 14.72 5.34 22.46
N HIS A 274 14.58 4.06 22.81
CA HIS A 274 15.45 3.40 23.78
C HIS A 274 16.63 2.61 23.19
N GLN A 275 16.60 2.23 21.91
CA GLN A 275 17.72 1.49 21.29
C GLN A 275 18.89 2.36 20.81
N LYS A 276 18.76 3.71 20.84
CA LYS A 276 19.88 4.63 20.55
C LYS A 276 20.66 5.07 21.79
N ASN A 277 20.20 4.71 22.99
CA ASN A 277 20.78 5.14 24.27
C ASN A 277 21.38 4.00 25.11
N ASN A 278 21.54 2.79 24.53
CA ASN A 278 22.26 1.68 25.14
C ASN A 278 23.34 1.16 24.18
#